data_AF-A0AAC8TEY7-F1
#
_entry.id   AF-A0AAC8TEY7-F1
#
_cell.length_a   1.000
_cell.length_b   1.000
_cell.length_c   1.000
_cell.angle_alpha   90.00
_cell.angle_beta   90.00
_cell.angle_gamma   90.00
#
_symmetry.space_group_name_H-M   'P 1'
#
loop_
_entity.id
_entity.type
_entity.pdbx_description
1 polymer ?
#
loop_
_entity_poly.entity_id
_entity_poly.type
_entity_poly.pdbx_seq_one_letter_code
_entity_poly.pdbx_strand_id
1 'polypeptide(L)'
;MRAWLVVMMMALAGCSVQVTGAPCQDDLQCPSAQRCTPEGQCVAGARSGEHLLESCRTAMETLARRADQCYGGRTPESYPRLADAESVCASVVASVQAGRQAFVPERFGACVRQLRDLPCGAMTLDDFSQGNLLARCEALEPQAAEGNACGSNLDCQGGWCDTSAGCTGVCKRYVPAGSGCDGSVPCQPGSTCSLNVCRAHANLGESCAWGVRCAPEANAACVDNRCVARKASGPCKTADECEPGQACVKLNADAGPDAPRECRPARGLDEACTPGASECGGLLYCEAATARCRPWRELGQTCFDPDGTKELALCLGSRCAFGAFFQLVCQQYVALGAACSADGDCGPTGACRNKVCVSTWCR
;
A
#
# COMPACT_ATOMS: atom_id res chain seq x y z
N MET A 1 42.15 -16.15 55.48
CA MET A 1 42.20 -15.46 54.17
C MET A 1 41.99 -16.47 53.03
N ARG A 2 40.73 -16.88 52.78
CA ARG A 2 40.26 -17.71 51.64
C ARG A 2 38.86 -18.20 52.01
N ALA A 3 37.80 -17.53 51.55
CA ALA A 3 36.41 -18.07 51.53
C ALA A 3 35.33 -17.05 51.11
N TRP A 4 35.65 -15.77 50.85
CA TRP A 4 34.62 -14.73 50.68
C TRP A 4 34.66 -14.02 49.32
N LEU A 5 34.95 -14.76 48.23
CA LEU A 5 35.07 -14.16 46.89
C LEU A 5 34.47 -15.00 45.74
N VAL A 6 33.67 -16.03 46.04
CA VAL A 6 33.11 -16.92 45.00
C VAL A 6 31.58 -16.85 44.87
N VAL A 7 30.85 -16.25 45.83
CA VAL A 7 29.37 -16.31 45.83
C VAL A 7 28.70 -15.07 45.20
N MET A 8 29.46 -14.04 44.81
CA MET A 8 28.91 -12.78 44.28
C MET A 8 29.19 -12.56 42.78
N MET A 9 29.36 -13.64 42.00
CA MET A 9 29.46 -13.58 40.53
C MET A 9 28.47 -14.48 39.78
N MET A 10 27.50 -15.11 40.46
CA MET A 10 26.51 -16.01 39.81
C MET A 10 25.06 -15.51 39.80
N ALA A 11 24.79 -14.23 40.11
CA ALA A 11 23.42 -13.69 40.13
C ALA A 11 23.17 -12.57 39.09
N LEU A 12 23.95 -12.55 38.00
CA LEU A 12 23.64 -11.83 36.76
C LEU A 12 23.65 -12.79 35.56
N ALA A 13 23.33 -14.07 35.78
CA ALA A 13 22.72 -14.86 34.73
C ALA A 13 21.33 -14.26 34.54
N GLY A 14 21.23 -13.27 33.65
CA GLY A 14 19.96 -12.65 33.30
C GLY A 14 18.97 -13.74 32.96
N CYS A 15 17.95 -13.91 33.81
CA CYS A 15 16.78 -14.70 33.48
C CYS A 15 16.20 -14.07 32.22
N SER A 16 16.57 -14.60 31.05
CA SER A 16 15.80 -14.40 29.83
C SER A 16 14.46 -15.06 30.12
N VAL A 17 13.52 -14.29 30.65
CA VAL A 17 12.14 -14.74 30.81
C VAL A 17 11.68 -15.07 29.39
N GLN A 18 11.66 -16.35 29.06
CA GLN A 18 11.09 -16.82 27.81
C GLN A 18 9.60 -16.55 27.91
N VAL A 19 9.16 -15.43 27.35
CA VAL A 19 7.74 -15.06 27.30
C VAL A 19 7.08 -15.68 26.06
N THR A 20 7.37 -16.97 25.80
CA THR A 20 6.78 -17.68 24.68
C THR A 20 5.26 -17.67 24.83
N GLY A 21 4.55 -17.24 23.79
CA GLY A 21 3.10 -17.06 23.82
C GLY A 21 2.63 -15.72 24.39
N ALA A 22 3.51 -14.81 24.80
CA ALA A 22 3.10 -13.44 25.10
C ALA A 22 2.56 -12.74 23.85
N PRO A 23 1.51 -11.91 24.00
CA PRO A 23 1.01 -11.10 22.92
C PRO A 23 2.08 -10.08 22.48
N CYS A 24 2.23 -9.91 21.18
CA CYS A 24 3.13 -8.95 20.57
C CYS A 24 2.51 -8.37 19.31
N GLN A 25 3.01 -7.21 18.90
CA GLN A 25 2.65 -6.52 17.66
C GLN A 25 3.85 -6.40 16.71
N ASP A 26 5.06 -6.49 17.23
CA ASP A 26 6.31 -6.43 16.49
C ASP A 26 7.43 -7.12 17.30
N ASP A 27 8.55 -7.45 16.64
CA ASP A 27 9.66 -8.18 17.27
C ASP A 27 10.28 -7.43 18.45
N LEU A 28 10.15 -6.09 18.52
CA LEU A 28 10.72 -5.28 19.60
C LEU A 28 9.96 -5.44 20.92
N GLN A 29 8.78 -6.04 20.90
CA GLN A 29 8.02 -6.40 22.10
C GLN A 29 8.37 -7.80 22.62
N CYS A 30 9.11 -8.59 21.83
CA CYS A 30 9.60 -9.89 22.24
C CYS A 30 11.03 -9.79 22.81
N PRO A 31 11.43 -10.70 23.72
CA PRO A 31 12.84 -10.86 24.10
C PRO A 31 13.75 -11.03 22.88
N SER A 32 15.02 -10.63 22.99
CA SER A 32 15.98 -10.64 21.86
C SER A 32 16.23 -12.02 21.20
N ALA A 33 15.91 -13.12 21.89
CA ALA A 33 15.98 -14.49 21.36
C ALA A 33 14.64 -15.01 20.81
N GLN A 34 13.65 -14.13 20.69
CA GLN A 34 12.29 -14.42 20.24
C GLN A 34 11.90 -13.46 19.11
N ARG A 35 10.83 -13.80 18.40
CA ARG A 35 10.24 -12.95 17.35
C ARG A 35 8.72 -12.96 17.47
N CYS A 36 8.08 -11.95 16.92
CA CYS A 36 6.63 -11.88 16.83
C CYS A 36 6.14 -12.59 15.57
N THR A 37 5.18 -13.50 15.75
CA THR A 37 4.50 -14.19 14.65
C THR A 37 3.37 -13.34 14.06
N PRO A 38 2.88 -13.66 12.84
CA PRO A 38 1.67 -13.05 12.28
C PRO A 38 0.45 -13.14 13.20
N GLU A 39 0.35 -14.21 14.01
CA GLU A 39 -0.71 -14.43 14.99
C GLU A 39 -0.57 -13.52 16.24
N GLY A 40 0.47 -12.69 16.30
CA GLY A 40 0.69 -11.75 17.39
C GLY A 40 1.23 -12.41 18.66
N GLN A 41 2.02 -13.47 18.53
CA GLN A 41 2.61 -14.18 19.66
C GLN A 41 4.14 -14.25 19.55
N CYS A 42 4.83 -14.04 20.68
CA CYS A 42 6.27 -14.22 20.76
C CYS A 42 6.63 -15.70 20.70
N VAL A 43 7.45 -16.10 19.73
CA VAL A 43 7.97 -17.46 19.55
C VAL A 43 9.48 -17.49 19.64
N ALA A 44 10.04 -18.65 19.98
CA ALA A 44 11.49 -18.83 20.06
C ALA A 44 12.18 -18.68 18.69
N GLY A 45 13.39 -18.12 18.71
CA GLY A 45 14.23 -17.91 17.55
C GLY A 45 14.14 -16.46 17.06
N ALA A 46 15.25 -15.73 17.22
CA ALA A 46 15.43 -14.42 16.61
C ALA A 46 15.29 -14.54 15.08
N ARG A 47 14.77 -13.48 14.46
CA ARG A 47 14.63 -13.41 13.00
C ARG A 47 16.01 -13.48 12.35
N SER A 48 16.13 -14.23 11.27
CA SER A 48 17.35 -14.44 10.51
C SER A 48 17.06 -14.40 9.01
N GLY A 49 18.10 -14.49 8.15
CA GLY A 49 17.93 -14.57 6.70
C GLY A 49 17.00 -15.70 6.23
N GLU A 50 16.94 -16.82 6.97
CA GLU A 50 16.04 -17.95 6.68
C GLU A 50 14.55 -17.57 6.82
N HIS A 51 14.26 -16.50 7.58
CA HIS A 51 12.91 -16.00 7.83
C HIS A 51 12.50 -14.87 6.88
N LEU A 52 13.29 -14.55 5.85
CA LEU A 52 13.00 -13.43 4.94
C LEU A 52 11.59 -13.49 4.32
N LEU A 53 11.17 -14.66 3.84
CA LEU A 53 9.84 -14.82 3.22
C LEU A 53 8.72 -14.58 4.24
N GLU A 54 8.84 -15.16 5.44
CA GLU A 54 7.89 -14.95 6.55
C GLU A 54 7.83 -13.47 6.92
N SER A 55 9.00 -12.81 6.97
CA SER A 55 9.14 -11.39 7.29
C SER A 55 8.45 -10.51 6.26
N CYS A 56 8.68 -10.75 4.97
CA CYS A 56 7.99 -10.02 3.92
C CYS A 56 6.46 -10.18 4.01
N ARG A 57 5.97 -11.41 4.24
CA ARG A 57 4.53 -11.66 4.43
C ARG A 57 3.96 -10.89 5.61
N THR A 58 4.64 -10.91 6.77
CA THR A 58 4.23 -10.14 7.95
C THR A 58 4.17 -8.63 7.66
N ALA A 59 5.13 -8.08 6.90
CA ALA A 59 5.13 -6.68 6.51
C ALA A 59 3.95 -6.35 5.58
N MET A 60 3.69 -7.19 4.58
CA MET A 60 2.56 -7.02 3.64
C MET A 60 1.20 -7.12 4.34
N GLU A 61 1.02 -8.08 5.26
CA GLU A 61 -0.19 -8.17 6.07
C GLU A 61 -0.38 -6.97 6.98
N THR A 62 0.72 -6.46 7.57
CA THR A 62 0.67 -5.25 8.40
C THR A 62 0.24 -4.04 7.60
N LEU A 63 0.77 -3.89 6.37
CA LEU A 63 0.33 -2.86 5.43
C LEU A 63 -1.14 -3.03 5.03
N ALA A 64 -1.59 -4.26 4.74
CA ALA A 64 -2.97 -4.54 4.38
C ALA A 64 -3.95 -4.20 5.53
N ARG A 65 -3.61 -4.58 6.77
CA ARG A 65 -4.38 -4.21 7.97
C ARG A 65 -4.39 -2.70 8.18
N ARG A 66 -3.28 -2.02 7.94
CA ARG A 66 -3.21 -0.56 8.06
C ARG A 66 -4.06 0.11 6.99
N ALA A 67 -4.01 -0.36 5.74
CA ALA A 67 -4.86 0.11 4.65
C ALA A 67 -6.34 -0.07 5.00
N ASP A 68 -6.74 -1.23 5.51
CA ASP A 68 -8.11 -1.48 5.96
C ASP A 68 -8.59 -0.48 7.03
N GLN A 69 -7.76 -0.23 8.05
CA GLN A 69 -8.05 0.79 9.08
C GLN A 69 -8.21 2.18 8.48
N CYS A 70 -7.35 2.54 7.54
CA CYS A 70 -7.32 3.88 6.95
C CYS A 70 -8.48 4.15 6.01
N TYR A 71 -9.01 3.13 5.35
CA TYR A 71 -10.16 3.32 4.46
C TYR A 71 -11.48 2.83 5.07
N GLY A 72 -11.47 2.32 6.31
CA GLY A 72 -12.68 1.87 7.01
C GLY A 72 -13.29 0.59 6.44
N GLY A 73 -12.50 -0.19 5.70
CA GLY A 73 -12.97 -1.33 4.89
C GLY A 73 -13.46 -2.52 5.71
N ARG A 74 -13.03 -2.71 6.97
CA ARG A 74 -13.24 -3.93 7.77
C ARG A 74 -13.17 -5.24 6.94
N THR A 75 -12.35 -5.25 5.90
CA THR A 75 -12.12 -6.35 4.96
C THR A 75 -10.62 -6.57 4.83
N PRO A 76 -9.96 -7.00 5.92
CA PRO A 76 -8.52 -7.24 5.90
C PRO A 76 -8.11 -8.28 4.86
N GLU A 77 -9.02 -9.12 4.35
CA GLU A 77 -8.78 -10.11 3.29
C GLU A 77 -8.80 -9.51 1.87
N SER A 78 -9.42 -8.34 1.66
CA SER A 78 -9.52 -7.68 0.35
C SER A 78 -8.20 -7.02 -0.06
N TYR A 79 -7.49 -6.41 0.89
CA TYR A 79 -6.24 -5.69 0.62
C TYR A 79 -5.08 -6.60 0.16
N PRO A 80 -4.85 -7.79 0.75
CA PRO A 80 -3.83 -8.72 0.26
C PRO A 80 -4.02 -9.11 -1.22
N ARG A 81 -5.28 -9.22 -1.67
CA ARG A 81 -5.61 -9.51 -3.07
C ARG A 81 -5.29 -8.38 -4.03
N LEU A 82 -5.14 -7.14 -3.52
CA LEU A 82 -4.76 -5.98 -4.33
C LEU A 82 -3.25 -5.82 -4.50
N ALA A 83 -2.41 -6.42 -3.65
CA ALA A 83 -0.96 -6.22 -3.74
C ALA A 83 -0.20 -7.46 -4.26
N ASP A 84 -0.87 -8.59 -4.48
CA ASP A 84 -0.24 -9.89 -4.80
C ASP A 84 1.01 -10.14 -3.92
N ALA A 85 0.78 -10.20 -2.61
CA ALA A 85 1.85 -10.28 -1.61
C ALA A 85 2.82 -11.45 -1.86
N GLU A 86 2.35 -12.55 -2.43
CA GLU A 86 3.20 -13.70 -2.77
C GLU A 86 4.20 -13.36 -3.88
N SER A 87 3.76 -12.71 -4.97
CA SER A 87 4.66 -12.29 -6.04
C SER A 87 5.64 -11.22 -5.59
N VAL A 88 5.18 -10.25 -4.80
CA VAL A 88 6.04 -9.23 -4.17
C VAL A 88 7.10 -9.88 -3.30
N CYS A 89 6.72 -10.77 -2.39
CA CYS A 89 7.67 -11.41 -1.47
C CYS A 89 8.62 -12.39 -2.17
N ALA A 90 8.16 -13.10 -3.20
CA ALA A 90 9.04 -13.93 -4.03
C ALA A 90 10.10 -13.08 -4.73
N SER A 91 9.74 -11.89 -5.23
CA SER A 91 10.70 -10.97 -5.84
C SER A 91 11.68 -10.37 -4.83
N VAL A 92 11.24 -10.02 -3.61
CA VAL A 92 12.14 -9.59 -2.51
C VAL A 92 13.17 -10.69 -2.18
N VAL A 93 12.71 -11.94 -2.03
CA VAL A 93 13.60 -13.09 -1.78
C VAL A 93 14.63 -13.23 -2.90
N ALA A 94 14.18 -13.15 -4.16
CA ALA A 94 15.06 -13.25 -5.31
C ALA A 94 16.07 -12.07 -5.38
N SER A 95 15.67 -10.86 -5.01
CA SER A 95 16.57 -9.70 -4.93
C SER A 95 17.64 -9.85 -3.85
N VAL A 96 17.30 -10.40 -2.67
CA VAL A 96 18.29 -10.69 -1.63
C VAL A 96 19.25 -11.80 -2.08
N GLN A 97 18.72 -12.88 -2.69
CA GLN A 97 19.55 -13.97 -3.22
C GLN A 97 20.50 -13.51 -4.33
N ALA A 98 20.07 -12.56 -5.16
CA ALA A 98 20.88 -11.96 -6.21
C ALA A 98 21.85 -10.87 -5.70
N GLY A 99 21.88 -10.58 -4.40
CA GLY A 99 22.72 -9.54 -3.82
C GLY A 99 22.32 -8.10 -4.19
N ARG A 100 21.11 -7.91 -4.71
CA ARG A 100 20.57 -6.58 -5.07
C ARG A 100 19.94 -5.87 -3.87
N GLN A 101 19.59 -6.63 -2.83
CA GLN A 101 19.19 -6.13 -1.52
C GLN A 101 19.94 -6.89 -0.42
N ALA A 102 20.09 -6.26 0.74
CA ALA A 102 20.50 -6.92 1.97
C ALA A 102 19.33 -6.93 2.95
N PHE A 103 19.00 -8.10 3.49
CA PHE A 103 18.04 -8.21 4.59
C PHE A 103 18.77 -8.04 5.93
N VAL A 104 18.30 -7.10 6.75
CA VAL A 104 18.83 -6.79 8.09
C VAL A 104 17.77 -7.19 9.13
N PRO A 105 17.78 -8.45 9.63
CA PRO A 105 16.71 -9.00 10.45
C PRO A 105 16.45 -8.20 11.73
N GLU A 106 17.49 -7.62 12.32
CA GLU A 106 17.44 -6.87 13.58
C GLU A 106 16.61 -5.58 13.45
N ARG A 107 16.45 -5.06 12.22
CA ARG A 107 15.65 -3.86 11.93
C ARG A 107 14.20 -4.18 11.58
N PHE A 108 13.85 -5.46 11.41
CA PHE A 108 12.52 -5.84 10.93
C PHE A 108 11.39 -5.43 11.89
N GLY A 109 11.59 -5.56 13.21
CA GLY A 109 10.59 -5.12 14.18
C GLY A 109 10.29 -3.62 14.10
N ALA A 110 11.30 -2.78 13.87
CA ALA A 110 11.11 -1.35 13.65
C ALA A 110 10.37 -1.06 12.35
N CYS A 111 10.67 -1.81 11.28
CA CYS A 111 9.93 -1.74 10.03
C CYS A 111 8.45 -2.08 10.20
N VAL A 112 8.09 -3.19 10.84
CA VAL A 112 6.67 -3.56 11.08
C VAL A 112 5.94 -2.45 11.84
N ARG A 113 6.58 -1.89 12.87
CA ARG A 113 6.05 -0.75 13.61
C ARG A 113 5.81 0.47 12.72
N GLN A 114 6.79 0.83 11.89
CA GLN A 114 6.67 1.98 10.97
C GLN A 114 5.53 1.78 9.96
N LEU A 115 5.34 0.57 9.44
CA LEU A 115 4.25 0.25 8.52
C LEU A 115 2.88 0.30 9.23
N ARG A 116 2.80 -0.18 10.46
CA ARG A 116 1.59 -0.12 11.30
C ARG A 116 1.20 1.32 11.64
N ASP A 117 2.19 2.14 11.97
CA ASP A 117 1.98 3.51 12.44
C ASP A 117 1.97 4.52 11.27
N LEU A 118 2.06 4.04 10.02
CA LEU A 118 2.08 4.86 8.82
C LEU A 118 0.84 5.76 8.76
N PRO A 119 0.97 7.09 8.59
CA PRO A 119 -0.18 7.97 8.44
C PRO A 119 -1.02 7.54 7.24
N CYS A 120 -2.33 7.55 7.38
CA CYS A 120 -3.22 7.12 6.31
C CYS A 120 -3.09 7.96 5.03
N GLY A 121 -2.82 9.26 5.14
CA GLY A 121 -2.50 10.10 3.99
C GLY A 121 -1.20 9.72 3.27
N ALA A 122 -0.32 8.94 3.92
CA ALA A 122 0.90 8.39 3.36
C ALA A 122 0.73 7.00 2.70
N MET A 123 -0.49 6.46 2.72
CA MET A 123 -0.87 5.29 1.95
C MET A 123 -1.77 5.73 0.82
N THR A 124 -1.27 5.62 -0.40
CA THR A 124 -2.12 5.63 -1.58
C THR A 124 -2.32 4.19 -2.05
N LEU A 125 -3.46 3.90 -2.66
CA LEU A 125 -3.69 2.58 -3.27
C LEU A 125 -2.65 2.28 -4.35
N ASP A 126 -2.15 3.29 -5.06
CA ASP A 126 -1.06 3.15 -6.03
C ASP A 126 0.25 2.71 -5.35
N ASP A 127 0.66 3.39 -4.28
CA ASP A 127 1.90 3.03 -3.56
C ASP A 127 1.81 1.63 -2.93
N PHE A 128 0.62 1.25 -2.46
CA PHE A 128 0.34 -0.07 -1.91
C PHE A 128 0.37 -1.15 -2.99
N SER A 129 -0.36 -0.95 -4.10
CA SER A 129 -0.46 -1.92 -5.19
C SER A 129 0.88 -2.18 -5.88
N GLN A 130 1.73 -1.15 -6.00
CA GLN A 130 3.08 -1.28 -6.56
C GLN A 130 4.09 -1.86 -5.57
N GLY A 131 3.70 -2.13 -4.31
CA GLY A 131 4.57 -2.61 -3.23
C GLY A 131 5.68 -1.63 -2.82
N ASN A 132 5.62 -0.38 -3.30
CA ASN A 132 6.59 0.68 -2.96
C ASN A 132 6.60 0.99 -1.46
N LEU A 133 5.52 0.66 -0.73
CA LEU A 133 5.47 0.84 0.72
C LEU A 133 6.48 -0.01 1.48
N LEU A 134 6.95 -1.13 0.91
CA LEU A 134 8.07 -1.89 1.49
C LEU A 134 9.39 -1.13 1.43
N ALA A 135 9.53 -0.09 0.59
CA ALA A 135 10.72 0.77 0.55
C ALA A 135 10.93 1.56 1.83
N ARG A 136 9.87 1.71 2.63
CA ARG A 136 9.94 2.33 3.95
C ARG A 136 10.52 1.39 5.00
N CYS A 137 10.67 0.11 4.68
CA CYS A 137 11.21 -0.90 5.57
C CYS A 137 12.75 -0.85 5.58
N GLU A 138 13.35 -0.24 6.60
CA GLU A 138 14.82 -0.19 6.76
C GLU A 138 15.49 -1.56 6.96
N ALA A 139 14.70 -2.64 7.07
CA ALA A 139 15.19 -4.01 7.11
C ALA A 139 15.58 -4.55 5.72
N LEU A 140 15.23 -3.86 4.63
CA LEU A 140 15.63 -4.18 3.27
C LEU A 140 16.49 -3.03 2.73
N GLU A 141 17.82 -3.23 2.75
CA GLU A 141 18.75 -2.21 2.27
C GLU A 141 19.06 -2.38 0.78
N PRO A 142 18.90 -1.35 -0.06
CA PRO A 142 19.25 -1.40 -1.48
C PRO A 142 20.76 -1.55 -1.68
N GLN A 143 21.17 -2.47 -2.56
CA GLN A 143 22.58 -2.73 -2.89
C GLN A 143 22.93 -2.43 -4.35
N ALA A 144 21.94 -2.29 -5.24
CA ALA A 144 22.19 -2.01 -6.65
C ALA A 144 22.44 -0.51 -6.87
N ALA A 145 23.68 -0.17 -7.22
CA ALA A 145 24.03 1.16 -7.68
C ALA A 145 23.38 1.47 -9.05
N GLU A 146 23.38 2.73 -9.45
CA GLU A 146 22.97 3.16 -10.79
C GLU A 146 23.71 2.37 -11.89
N GLY A 147 22.97 1.93 -12.90
CA GLY A 147 23.47 1.11 -14.01
C GLY A 147 23.48 -0.40 -13.73
N ASN A 148 23.32 -0.83 -12.47
CA ASN A 148 23.22 -2.26 -12.14
C ASN A 148 21.82 -2.82 -12.37
N ALA A 149 21.74 -4.14 -12.51
CA ALA A 149 20.47 -4.84 -12.64
C ALA A 149 19.60 -4.68 -11.38
N CYS A 150 18.29 -4.58 -11.57
CA CYS A 150 17.29 -4.50 -10.52
C CYS A 150 16.04 -5.31 -10.88
N GLY A 151 15.37 -5.83 -9.85
CA GLY A 151 14.07 -6.49 -9.96
C GLY A 151 12.91 -5.61 -9.51
N SER A 152 13.16 -4.58 -8.70
CA SER A 152 12.18 -3.59 -8.28
C SER A 152 12.90 -2.30 -7.83
N ASN A 153 12.13 -1.23 -7.57
CA ASN A 153 12.68 0.03 -7.05
C ASN A 153 13.46 -0.15 -5.73
N LEU A 154 13.13 -1.17 -4.95
CA LEU A 154 13.76 -1.49 -3.66
C LEU A 154 15.22 -1.92 -3.77
N ASP A 155 15.65 -2.35 -4.96
CA ASP A 155 17.03 -2.77 -5.19
C ASP A 155 17.97 -1.56 -5.32
N CYS A 156 17.45 -0.41 -5.75
CA CYS A 156 18.26 0.71 -6.24
C CYS A 156 18.65 1.71 -5.15
N GLN A 157 19.94 2.00 -5.03
CA GLN A 157 20.48 2.99 -4.10
C GLN A 157 20.10 4.42 -4.53
N GLY A 158 18.98 4.94 -4.01
CA GLY A 158 18.51 6.31 -4.30
C GLY A 158 17.97 6.49 -5.72
N GLY A 159 17.59 5.40 -6.38
CA GLY A 159 17.08 5.38 -7.74
C GLY A 159 15.76 4.62 -7.89
N TRP A 160 15.33 4.45 -9.12
CA TRP A 160 14.21 3.59 -9.49
C TRP A 160 14.69 2.50 -10.44
N CYS A 161 13.92 1.43 -10.53
CA CYS A 161 14.21 0.31 -11.40
C CYS A 161 13.51 0.48 -12.74
N ASP A 162 14.28 0.73 -13.80
CA ASP A 162 13.75 0.82 -15.14
C ASP A 162 13.57 -0.58 -15.75
N THR A 163 12.31 -1.05 -15.75
CA THR A 163 11.89 -2.32 -16.35
C THR A 163 11.35 -2.16 -17.77
N SER A 164 11.54 -1.01 -18.43
CA SER A 164 11.04 -0.77 -19.79
C SER A 164 11.60 -1.73 -20.84
N ALA A 165 12.81 -2.26 -20.62
CA ALA A 165 13.45 -3.28 -21.45
C ALA A 165 13.08 -4.73 -21.04
N GLY A 166 12.24 -4.90 -20.01
CA GLY A 166 11.87 -6.18 -19.44
C GLY A 166 12.48 -6.43 -18.06
N CYS A 167 12.35 -7.68 -17.60
CA CYS A 167 12.94 -8.17 -16.36
C CYS A 167 14.20 -9.00 -16.65
N THR A 168 15.33 -8.78 -15.97
CA THR A 168 15.61 -7.75 -14.94
C THR A 168 15.81 -6.35 -15.55
N GLY A 169 15.36 -5.33 -14.83
CA GLY A 169 15.52 -3.91 -15.20
C GLY A 169 16.91 -3.36 -14.84
N VAL A 170 17.08 -2.05 -14.98
CA VAL A 170 18.33 -1.34 -14.65
C VAL A 170 18.07 -0.17 -13.70
N CYS A 171 18.86 -0.04 -12.64
CA CYS A 171 18.75 1.08 -11.71
C CYS A 171 19.11 2.39 -12.39
N LYS A 172 18.20 3.36 -12.35
CA LYS A 172 18.38 4.71 -12.86
C LYS A 172 18.13 5.74 -11.77
N ARG A 173 18.72 6.93 -11.92
CA ARG A 173 18.40 8.05 -11.04
C ARG A 173 16.99 8.57 -11.29
N TYR A 174 16.37 9.04 -10.22
CA TYR A 174 15.19 9.89 -10.31
C TYR A 174 15.53 11.25 -10.93
N VAL A 175 14.52 11.92 -11.46
CA VAL A 175 14.63 13.33 -11.81
C VAL A 175 14.61 14.18 -10.52
N PRO A 176 15.62 15.04 -10.27
CA PRO A 176 15.64 15.89 -9.08
C PRO A 176 14.49 16.90 -9.05
N ALA A 177 14.06 17.32 -7.85
CA ALA A 177 13.09 18.42 -7.73
C ALA A 177 13.62 19.70 -8.38
N GLY A 178 12.71 20.46 -8.99
CA GLY A 178 12.99 21.66 -9.78
C GLY A 178 13.48 21.36 -11.21
N SER A 179 13.79 20.11 -11.56
CA SER A 179 14.24 19.75 -12.90
C SER A 179 13.08 19.45 -13.84
N GLY A 180 13.34 19.57 -15.15
CA GLY A 180 12.38 19.24 -16.18
C GLY A 180 12.03 17.75 -16.18
N CYS A 181 10.76 17.42 -16.40
CA CYS A 181 10.25 16.06 -16.48
C CYS A 181 9.20 15.95 -17.60
N ASP A 182 8.99 14.74 -18.10
CA ASP A 182 8.00 14.43 -19.14
C ASP A 182 7.02 13.31 -18.70
N GLY A 183 7.12 12.88 -17.44
CA GLY A 183 6.34 11.79 -16.86
C GLY A 183 6.86 10.38 -17.20
N SER A 184 7.85 10.24 -18.09
CA SER A 184 8.44 8.94 -18.44
C SER A 184 9.46 8.47 -17.39
N VAL A 185 10.20 9.42 -16.81
CA VAL A 185 11.13 9.18 -15.70
C VAL A 185 10.48 9.71 -14.41
N PRO A 186 10.38 8.90 -13.36
CA PRO A 186 9.81 9.36 -12.10
C PRO A 186 10.68 10.45 -11.49
N CYS A 187 9.99 11.44 -10.91
CA CYS A 187 10.63 12.42 -10.04
C CYS A 187 11.09 11.76 -8.74
N GLN A 188 12.04 12.38 -8.06
CA GLN A 188 12.53 11.87 -6.78
C GLN A 188 11.40 11.78 -5.74
N PRO A 189 11.49 10.84 -4.78
CA PRO A 189 10.50 10.72 -3.72
C PRO A 189 10.19 12.07 -3.04
N GLY A 190 8.91 12.33 -2.79
CA GLY A 190 8.45 13.63 -2.27
C GLY A 190 8.22 14.70 -3.33
N SER A 191 8.31 14.36 -4.62
CA SER A 191 7.98 15.24 -5.73
C SER A 191 7.18 14.54 -6.82
N THR A 192 6.42 15.31 -7.60
CA THR A 192 5.61 14.83 -8.71
C THR A 192 5.89 15.65 -9.96
N CYS A 193 5.76 15.03 -11.13
CA CYS A 193 5.92 15.73 -12.39
C CYS A 193 4.67 16.58 -12.66
N SER A 194 4.81 17.90 -12.58
CA SER A 194 3.71 18.85 -12.76
C SER A 194 4.15 20.01 -13.64
N LEU A 195 3.43 20.23 -14.74
CA LEU A 195 3.78 21.22 -15.78
C LEU A 195 5.22 21.04 -16.28
N ASN A 196 5.59 19.80 -16.57
CA ASN A 196 6.93 19.40 -17.05
C ASN A 196 8.09 19.75 -16.10
N VAL A 197 7.81 19.93 -14.80
CA VAL A 197 8.84 20.14 -13.77
C VAL A 197 8.54 19.25 -12.58
N CYS A 198 9.56 18.60 -12.02
CA CYS A 198 9.43 17.87 -10.77
C CYS A 198 9.21 18.85 -9.62
N ARG A 199 7.98 18.97 -9.16
CA ARG A 199 7.61 19.86 -8.05
C ARG A 199 7.50 19.07 -6.77
N ALA A 200 8.07 19.61 -5.69
CA ALA A 200 7.87 19.05 -4.36
C ALA A 200 6.37 18.97 -4.05
N HIS A 201 5.99 18.01 -3.22
CA HIS A 201 4.63 17.94 -2.69
C HIS A 201 4.28 19.21 -1.93
N ALA A 202 3.02 19.64 -2.04
CA ALA A 202 2.52 20.85 -1.41
C ALA A 202 2.13 20.58 0.06
N ASN A 203 2.58 21.44 0.96
CA ASN A 203 2.19 21.43 2.37
C ASN A 203 0.76 21.96 2.56
N LEU A 204 0.23 21.84 3.78
CA LEU A 204 -1.06 22.43 4.13
C LEU A 204 -1.12 23.93 3.81
N GLY A 205 -2.19 24.35 3.15
CA GLY A 205 -2.44 25.72 2.70
C GLY A 205 -1.78 26.07 1.35
N GLU A 206 -0.82 25.27 0.88
CA GLU A 206 -0.14 25.50 -0.40
C GLU A 206 -0.97 25.03 -1.59
N SER A 207 -0.58 25.49 -2.79
CA SER A 207 -1.28 25.15 -4.03
C SER A 207 -0.98 23.72 -4.46
N CYS A 208 -2.03 22.93 -4.67
CA CYS A 208 -1.98 21.61 -5.29
C CYS A 208 -2.48 21.64 -6.76
N ALA A 209 -2.54 22.84 -7.37
CA ALA A 209 -2.95 22.99 -8.75
C ALA A 209 -2.06 22.19 -9.72
N TRP A 210 -2.61 21.86 -10.88
CA TRP A 210 -1.90 21.22 -11.99
C TRP A 210 -1.27 19.85 -11.68
N GLY A 211 -1.84 19.12 -10.72
CA GLY A 211 -1.41 17.77 -10.38
C GLY A 211 -0.27 17.71 -9.36
N VAL A 212 0.06 18.83 -8.70
CA VAL A 212 0.92 18.81 -7.51
C VAL A 212 0.20 18.05 -6.40
N ARG A 213 0.83 17.00 -5.86
CA ARG A 213 0.29 16.20 -4.76
C ARG A 213 0.47 16.94 -3.44
N CYS A 214 -0.47 16.77 -2.52
CA CYS A 214 -0.28 17.21 -1.14
C CYS A 214 0.70 16.29 -0.41
N ALA A 215 1.45 16.87 0.52
CA ALA A 215 2.41 16.15 1.35
C ALA A 215 1.69 15.02 2.12
N PRO A 216 2.09 13.74 1.93
CA PRO A 216 1.36 12.61 2.49
C PRO A 216 1.32 12.61 4.02
N GLU A 217 2.39 13.07 4.67
CA GLU A 217 2.51 13.25 6.11
C GLU A 217 1.53 14.28 6.69
N ALA A 218 1.00 15.18 5.87
CA ALA A 218 0.08 16.22 6.33
C ALA A 218 -1.39 15.75 6.43
N ASN A 219 -1.68 14.48 6.08
CA ASN A 219 -3.04 13.94 5.98
C ASN A 219 -3.98 14.90 5.23
N ALA A 220 -3.48 15.44 4.11
CA ALA A 220 -4.11 16.52 3.37
C ALA A 220 -4.78 16.01 2.09
N ALA A 221 -5.74 16.78 1.60
CA ALA A 221 -6.43 16.56 0.34
C ALA A 221 -6.29 17.80 -0.55
N CYS A 222 -6.24 17.59 -1.87
CA CYS A 222 -6.26 18.70 -2.82
C CYS A 222 -7.70 19.14 -3.07
N VAL A 223 -8.11 20.28 -2.50
CA VAL A 223 -9.46 20.82 -2.63
C VAL A 223 -9.38 22.23 -3.18
N ASP A 224 -10.09 22.49 -4.28
CA ASP A 224 -10.11 23.79 -4.95
C ASP A 224 -8.69 24.36 -5.17
N ASN A 225 -7.78 23.47 -5.63
CA ASN A 225 -6.37 23.73 -5.87
C ASN A 225 -5.54 24.10 -4.62
N ARG A 226 -6.01 23.81 -3.41
CA ARG A 226 -5.21 23.92 -2.18
C ARG A 226 -5.17 22.64 -1.38
N CYS A 227 -4.02 22.39 -0.75
CA CYS A 227 -3.91 21.34 0.24
C CYS A 227 -4.61 21.75 1.52
N VAL A 228 -5.69 21.06 1.85
CA VAL A 228 -6.45 21.27 3.09
C VAL A 228 -6.39 20.03 3.94
N ALA A 229 -6.53 20.20 5.26
CA ALA A 229 -6.66 19.06 6.14
C ALA A 229 -7.92 18.27 5.79
N ARG A 230 -7.80 16.94 5.81
CA ARG A 230 -8.97 16.06 5.71
C ARG A 230 -9.91 16.30 6.89
N LYS A 231 -11.20 16.05 6.70
CA LYS A 231 -12.25 16.35 7.67
C LYS A 231 -12.82 15.09 8.30
N ALA A 232 -12.88 15.06 9.64
CA ALA A 232 -13.63 14.04 10.38
C ALA A 232 -15.15 14.13 10.14
N SER A 233 -15.67 15.33 9.86
CA SER A 233 -17.10 15.58 9.61
C SER A 233 -17.33 16.86 8.81
N GLY A 234 -18.54 17.05 8.29
CA GLY A 234 -18.94 18.23 7.54
C GLY A 234 -18.94 18.04 6.02
N PRO A 235 -19.21 19.09 5.23
CA PRO A 235 -19.45 18.97 3.81
C PRO A 235 -18.23 18.46 3.04
N CYS A 236 -18.42 17.66 2.00
CA CYS A 236 -17.35 17.17 1.12
C CYS A 236 -17.82 17.10 -0.34
N LYS A 237 -16.89 17.12 -1.31
CA LYS A 237 -17.18 16.86 -2.73
C LYS A 237 -16.67 15.49 -3.14
N THR A 238 -15.51 15.08 -2.63
CA THR A 238 -14.89 13.78 -2.91
C THR A 238 -14.52 13.04 -1.62
N ALA A 239 -14.36 11.71 -1.72
CA ALA A 239 -13.91 10.88 -0.61
C ALA A 239 -12.54 11.32 -0.07
N ASP A 240 -11.69 11.89 -0.91
CA ASP A 240 -10.37 12.39 -0.50
C ASP A 240 -10.43 13.56 0.48
N GLU A 241 -11.55 14.29 0.58
CA GLU A 241 -11.69 15.37 1.56
C GLU A 241 -11.92 14.85 2.99
N CYS A 242 -12.27 13.59 3.12
CA CYS A 242 -12.63 13.01 4.40
C CYS A 242 -11.43 12.34 5.05
N GLU A 243 -11.43 12.37 6.38
CA GLU A 243 -10.42 11.68 7.18
C GLU A 243 -10.48 10.17 6.94
N PRO A 244 -9.37 9.47 7.22
CA PRO A 244 -9.33 8.01 7.21
C PRO A 244 -10.50 7.39 8.00
N GLY A 245 -11.10 6.34 7.45
CA GLY A 245 -12.29 5.69 8.03
C GLY A 245 -13.59 6.46 7.89
N GLN A 246 -13.59 7.62 7.21
CA GLN A 246 -14.79 8.36 6.82
C GLN A 246 -15.09 8.15 5.32
N ALA A 247 -16.36 8.21 4.95
CA ALA A 247 -16.84 8.24 3.58
C ALA A 247 -17.47 9.60 3.27
N CYS A 248 -17.40 10.04 2.00
CA CYS A 248 -18.07 11.24 1.54
C CYS A 248 -19.50 10.90 1.07
N VAL A 249 -20.43 10.90 2.03
CA VAL A 249 -21.78 10.33 1.90
C VAL A 249 -22.75 11.34 1.33
N LYS A 250 -23.50 10.98 0.28
CA LYS A 250 -24.61 11.82 -0.20
C LYS A 250 -25.72 11.87 0.84
N LEU A 251 -26.21 13.07 1.13
CA LEU A 251 -27.32 13.28 2.07
C LEU A 251 -28.67 12.79 1.51
N ASN A 252 -28.78 12.74 0.19
CA ASN A 252 -29.91 12.17 -0.53
C ASN A 252 -29.37 11.31 -1.67
N ALA A 253 -29.58 10.00 -1.59
CA ALA A 253 -29.05 9.03 -2.55
C ALA A 253 -29.65 9.19 -3.96
N ASP A 254 -30.92 9.61 -4.04
CA ASP A 254 -31.66 9.78 -5.29
C ASP A 254 -31.35 11.10 -5.99
N ALA A 255 -30.66 12.01 -5.29
CA ALA A 255 -30.28 13.30 -5.85
C ALA A 255 -29.17 13.14 -6.91
N GLY A 256 -29.06 14.15 -7.79
CA GLY A 256 -28.08 14.18 -8.86
C GLY A 256 -26.62 14.12 -8.40
N PRO A 257 -25.64 14.11 -9.33
CA PRO A 257 -24.21 14.04 -9.00
C PRO A 257 -23.75 15.17 -8.05
N ASP A 258 -24.38 16.34 -8.14
CA ASP A 258 -24.12 17.54 -7.34
C ASP A 258 -24.86 17.55 -5.98
N ALA A 259 -25.47 16.43 -5.59
CA ALA A 259 -26.11 16.30 -4.29
C ALA A 259 -25.15 16.68 -3.16
N PRO A 260 -25.61 17.44 -2.14
CA PRO A 260 -24.82 17.71 -0.95
C PRO A 260 -24.31 16.42 -0.32
N ARG A 261 -23.05 16.41 0.08
CA ARG A 261 -22.39 15.28 0.74
C ARG A 261 -21.70 15.71 2.01
N GLU A 262 -21.54 14.78 2.93
CA GLU A 262 -20.84 14.99 4.19
C GLU A 262 -19.88 13.85 4.50
N CYS A 263 -18.74 14.18 5.09
CA CYS A 263 -17.86 13.21 5.72
C CYS A 263 -18.60 12.59 6.91
N ARG A 264 -18.81 11.27 6.84
CA ARG A 264 -19.45 10.47 7.89
C ARG A 264 -18.68 9.18 8.09
N PRO A 265 -18.81 8.52 9.25
CA PRO A 265 -18.14 7.24 9.48
C PRO A 265 -18.52 6.25 8.39
N ALA A 266 -17.51 5.65 7.75
CA ALA A 266 -17.74 4.68 6.71
C ALA A 266 -18.39 3.41 7.28
N ARG A 267 -19.29 2.81 6.50
CA ARG A 267 -19.93 1.53 6.81
C ARG A 267 -19.00 0.38 6.48
N GLY A 268 -18.86 -0.55 7.41
CA GLY A 268 -18.07 -1.77 7.25
C GLY A 268 -18.80 -2.86 6.46
N LEU A 269 -18.11 -3.98 6.23
CA LEU A 269 -18.68 -5.17 5.59
C LEU A 269 -20.01 -5.59 6.23
N ASP A 270 -20.99 -5.90 5.36
CA ASP A 270 -22.35 -6.35 5.70
C ASP A 270 -23.19 -5.38 6.54
N GLU A 271 -22.68 -4.21 6.91
CA GLU A 271 -23.47 -3.16 7.53
C GLU A 271 -24.52 -2.63 6.53
N ALA A 272 -25.67 -2.21 7.06
CA ALA A 272 -26.75 -1.66 6.25
C ALA A 272 -26.30 -0.34 5.61
N CYS A 273 -26.69 -0.15 4.35
CA CYS A 273 -26.37 1.04 3.58
C CYS A 273 -27.53 1.42 2.65
N THR A 274 -27.43 2.64 2.12
CA THR A 274 -28.36 3.26 1.19
C THR A 274 -27.73 3.24 -0.19
N PRO A 275 -28.25 2.46 -1.15
CA PRO A 275 -27.65 2.36 -2.46
C PRO A 275 -27.57 3.72 -3.15
N GLY A 276 -26.39 4.08 -3.66
CA GLY A 276 -26.12 5.37 -4.31
C GLY A 276 -25.69 6.49 -3.37
N ALA A 277 -25.68 6.25 -2.05
CA ALA A 277 -25.21 7.21 -1.05
C ALA A 277 -23.69 7.22 -0.87
N SER A 278 -22.98 6.19 -1.33
CA SER A 278 -21.51 6.04 -1.18
C SER A 278 -21.04 6.09 0.27
N GLU A 279 -21.73 5.35 1.14
CA GLU A 279 -21.41 5.30 2.59
C GLU A 279 -20.52 4.12 3.01
N CYS A 280 -20.25 3.17 2.13
CA CYS A 280 -19.38 2.03 2.43
C CYS A 280 -17.89 2.42 2.39
N GLY A 281 -17.10 1.81 3.26
CA GLY A 281 -15.66 2.03 3.37
C GLY A 281 -14.84 1.44 2.22
N GLY A 282 -13.52 1.60 2.29
CA GLY A 282 -12.56 1.16 1.27
C GLY A 282 -12.77 -0.27 0.81
N LEU A 283 -12.69 -0.44 -0.51
CA LEU A 283 -12.92 -1.71 -1.20
C LEU A 283 -14.32 -2.32 -1.02
N LEU A 284 -15.27 -1.53 -0.52
CA LEU A 284 -16.68 -1.90 -0.43
C LEU A 284 -17.53 -1.02 -1.36
N TYR A 285 -18.73 -1.52 -1.66
CA TYR A 285 -19.80 -0.75 -2.30
C TYR A 285 -21.15 -1.14 -1.69
N CYS A 286 -22.17 -0.28 -1.83
CA CYS A 286 -23.51 -0.61 -1.36
C CYS A 286 -24.27 -1.40 -2.43
N GLU A 287 -24.51 -2.69 -2.18
CA GLU A 287 -25.23 -3.57 -3.10
C GLU A 287 -26.74 -3.28 -3.06
N ALA A 288 -27.33 -2.95 -4.22
CA ALA A 288 -28.73 -2.51 -4.28
C ALA A 288 -29.72 -3.60 -3.86
N ALA A 289 -29.44 -4.85 -4.23
CA ALA A 289 -30.32 -5.99 -3.98
C ALA A 289 -30.47 -6.29 -2.48
N THR A 290 -29.44 -6.03 -1.68
CA THR A 290 -29.41 -6.37 -0.25
C THR A 290 -29.37 -5.17 0.68
N ALA A 291 -29.13 -3.96 0.15
CA ALA A 291 -28.90 -2.74 0.90
C ALA A 291 -27.82 -2.92 1.99
N ARG A 292 -26.73 -3.63 1.63
CA ARG A 292 -25.59 -3.91 2.51
C ARG A 292 -24.28 -3.63 1.81
N CYS A 293 -23.28 -3.23 2.59
CA CYS A 293 -21.93 -3.04 2.08
C CYS A 293 -21.30 -4.39 1.74
N ARG A 294 -20.86 -4.55 0.49
CA ARG A 294 -20.22 -5.77 -0.03
C ARG A 294 -18.82 -5.45 -0.54
N PRO A 295 -17.89 -6.42 -0.56
CA PRO A 295 -16.60 -6.27 -1.21
C PRO A 295 -16.77 -5.88 -2.67
N TRP A 296 -15.78 -5.21 -3.23
CA TRP A 296 -15.65 -5.00 -4.66
C TRP A 296 -15.84 -6.28 -5.49
N ARG A 297 -16.17 -6.08 -6.76
CA ARG A 297 -16.74 -7.10 -7.63
C ARG A 297 -15.72 -8.17 -7.99
N GLU A 298 -16.19 -9.40 -8.06
CA GLU A 298 -15.42 -10.58 -8.44
C GLU A 298 -15.41 -10.76 -9.96
N LEU A 299 -14.54 -11.65 -10.43
CA LEU A 299 -14.37 -11.94 -11.85
C LEU A 299 -15.69 -12.35 -12.53
N GLY A 300 -15.96 -11.75 -13.68
CA GLY A 300 -17.18 -11.96 -14.47
C GLY A 300 -18.36 -11.08 -14.06
N GLN A 301 -18.29 -10.38 -12.92
CA GLN A 301 -19.35 -9.47 -12.49
C GLN A 301 -19.22 -8.09 -13.15
N THR A 302 -20.33 -7.38 -13.31
CA THR A 302 -20.34 -5.97 -13.75
C THR A 302 -19.57 -5.09 -12.77
N CYS A 303 -18.80 -4.15 -13.31
CA CYS A 303 -18.03 -3.16 -12.56
C CYS A 303 -18.33 -1.75 -13.08
N PHE A 304 -18.10 -0.74 -12.25
CA PHE A 304 -18.69 0.60 -12.38
C PHE A 304 -20.21 0.58 -12.45
N ASP A 305 -20.87 1.08 -11.41
CA ASP A 305 -22.33 1.17 -11.36
C ASP A 305 -23.05 -0.18 -11.64
N PRO A 306 -22.74 -1.25 -10.89
CA PRO A 306 -23.21 -2.59 -11.20
C PRO A 306 -24.74 -2.73 -11.16
N ASP A 307 -25.39 -1.87 -10.38
CA ASP A 307 -26.82 -1.96 -10.05
C ASP A 307 -27.61 -0.71 -10.51
N GLY A 308 -27.01 0.19 -11.29
CA GLY A 308 -27.64 1.46 -11.72
C GLY A 308 -27.80 2.50 -10.61
N THR A 309 -27.13 2.31 -9.48
CA THR A 309 -27.16 3.16 -8.28
C THR A 309 -26.11 4.26 -8.29
N LYS A 310 -25.27 4.30 -9.34
CA LYS A 310 -24.10 5.18 -9.48
C LYS A 310 -23.06 4.97 -8.37
N GLU A 311 -23.08 3.81 -7.73
CA GLU A 311 -22.02 3.40 -6.82
C GLU A 311 -20.77 3.00 -7.60
N LEU A 312 -19.61 3.42 -7.11
CA LEU A 312 -18.33 2.99 -7.65
C LEU A 312 -17.98 1.62 -7.07
N ALA A 313 -18.22 0.56 -7.83
CA ALA A 313 -17.74 -0.79 -7.52
C ALA A 313 -16.64 -1.17 -8.52
N LEU A 314 -15.40 -1.22 -8.06
CA LEU A 314 -14.26 -1.71 -8.86
C LEU A 314 -14.12 -3.23 -8.71
N CYS A 315 -13.10 -3.79 -9.33
CA CYS A 315 -12.83 -5.22 -9.37
C CYS A 315 -11.77 -5.60 -8.33
N LEU A 316 -12.04 -6.63 -7.53
CA LEU A 316 -11.10 -7.13 -6.53
C LEU A 316 -10.13 -8.13 -7.17
N GLY A 317 -8.83 -7.83 -7.15
CA GLY A 317 -7.78 -8.69 -7.74
C GLY A 317 -7.97 -8.96 -9.24
N SER A 318 -8.63 -8.04 -9.94
CA SER A 318 -8.91 -8.10 -11.38
C SER A 318 -9.04 -6.68 -11.94
N ARG A 319 -9.23 -6.53 -13.26
CA ARG A 319 -9.42 -5.23 -13.90
C ARG A 319 -10.85 -5.06 -14.40
N CYS A 320 -11.32 -3.82 -14.42
CA CYS A 320 -12.61 -3.48 -15.02
C CYS A 320 -12.41 -3.16 -16.50
N ALA A 321 -12.98 -3.98 -17.40
CA ALA A 321 -12.80 -3.84 -18.84
C ALA A 321 -14.08 -4.17 -19.61
N PHE A 322 -14.19 -3.68 -20.85
CA PHE A 322 -15.33 -3.99 -21.71
C PHE A 322 -15.35 -5.49 -22.02
N GLY A 323 -16.45 -6.15 -21.64
CA GLY A 323 -16.77 -7.52 -22.01
C GLY A 323 -17.69 -7.59 -23.23
N ALA A 324 -18.42 -8.70 -23.34
CA ALA A 324 -19.46 -8.84 -24.33
C ALA A 324 -20.53 -7.74 -24.16
N PHE A 325 -21.15 -7.32 -25.26
CA PHE A 325 -22.24 -6.34 -25.26
C PHE A 325 -21.87 -4.95 -24.71
N PHE A 326 -20.59 -4.56 -24.75
CA PHE A 326 -20.09 -3.26 -24.26
C PHE A 326 -20.37 -2.98 -22.77
N GLN A 327 -20.59 -4.01 -21.97
CA GLN A 327 -20.68 -3.87 -20.52
C GLN A 327 -19.30 -3.92 -19.89
N LEU A 328 -19.06 -3.07 -18.89
CA LEU A 328 -17.85 -3.14 -18.07
C LEU A 328 -17.99 -4.30 -17.09
N VAL A 329 -17.08 -5.26 -17.18
CA VAL A 329 -17.06 -6.46 -16.33
C VAL A 329 -15.66 -6.68 -15.78
N CYS A 330 -15.58 -7.31 -14.62
CA CYS A 330 -14.32 -7.71 -14.03
C CYS A 330 -13.70 -8.85 -14.84
N GLN A 331 -12.51 -8.60 -15.39
CA GLN A 331 -11.75 -9.55 -16.19
C GLN A 331 -10.39 -9.79 -15.55
N GLN A 332 -9.76 -10.90 -15.91
CA GLN A 332 -8.36 -11.12 -15.54
C GLN A 332 -7.50 -9.94 -16.02
N TYR A 333 -6.46 -9.66 -15.25
CA TYR A 333 -5.40 -8.78 -15.70
C TYR A 333 -4.82 -9.26 -17.03
N VAL A 334 -4.36 -8.32 -17.83
CA VAL A 334 -3.64 -8.60 -19.07
C VAL A 334 -2.34 -9.32 -18.71
N ALA A 335 -2.11 -10.46 -19.37
CA ALA A 335 -0.89 -11.24 -19.15
C ALA A 335 0.38 -10.43 -19.50
N LEU A 336 1.48 -10.73 -18.82
CA LEU A 336 2.78 -10.15 -19.17
C LEU A 336 3.13 -10.44 -20.64
N GLY A 337 3.65 -9.44 -21.34
CA GLY A 337 3.95 -9.47 -22.77
C GLY A 337 2.74 -9.18 -23.68
N ALA A 338 1.52 -9.12 -23.15
CA ALA A 338 0.33 -8.78 -23.93
C ALA A 338 0.03 -7.26 -23.93
N ALA A 339 -0.82 -6.83 -24.86
CA ALA A 339 -1.11 -5.42 -25.10
C ALA A 339 -1.99 -4.81 -23.99
N CYS A 340 -1.64 -3.60 -23.55
CA CYS A 340 -2.32 -2.87 -22.48
C CYS A 340 -2.57 -1.41 -22.85
N SER A 341 -3.51 -0.78 -22.15
CA SER A 341 -3.81 0.64 -22.30
C SER A 341 -3.27 1.48 -21.14
N ALA A 342 -3.31 0.93 -19.92
CA ALA A 342 -2.89 1.59 -18.68
C ALA A 342 -2.28 0.59 -17.68
N ASP A 343 -1.55 1.09 -16.68
CA ASP A 343 -0.87 0.25 -15.67
C ASP A 343 -1.85 -0.67 -14.93
N GLY A 344 -3.06 -0.19 -14.63
CA GLY A 344 -4.11 -0.98 -13.98
C GLY A 344 -4.59 -2.20 -14.79
N ASP A 345 -4.26 -2.30 -16.10
CA ASP A 345 -4.54 -3.50 -16.88
C ASP A 345 -3.63 -4.67 -16.48
N CYS A 346 -2.41 -4.40 -16.02
CA CYS A 346 -1.34 -5.38 -15.87
C CYS A 346 -1.29 -6.04 -14.48
N GLY A 347 -2.23 -5.69 -13.60
CA GLY A 347 -2.26 -6.18 -12.23
C GLY A 347 -1.25 -5.48 -11.32
N PRO A 348 -1.22 -5.85 -10.04
CA PRO A 348 -0.46 -5.12 -9.01
C PRO A 348 1.06 -5.18 -9.20
N THR A 349 1.57 -6.30 -9.70
CA THR A 349 3.00 -6.47 -9.99
C THR A 349 3.37 -6.15 -11.43
N GLY A 350 2.44 -5.57 -12.20
CA GLY A 350 2.62 -5.24 -13.60
C GLY A 350 2.50 -3.75 -13.86
N ALA A 351 3.07 -3.31 -14.97
CA ALA A 351 2.85 -1.97 -15.48
C ALA A 351 2.78 -1.97 -16.99
N CYS A 352 2.05 -1.02 -17.56
CA CYS A 352 1.90 -0.86 -18.99
C CYS A 352 3.03 0.02 -19.52
N ARG A 353 3.97 -0.59 -20.24
CA ARG A 353 5.13 0.10 -20.84
C ARG A 353 5.12 -0.13 -22.32
N ASN A 354 5.16 0.97 -23.10
CA ASN A 354 5.07 0.91 -24.56
C ASN A 354 3.88 0.06 -25.06
N LYS A 355 2.72 0.17 -24.39
CA LYS A 355 1.50 -0.60 -24.65
C LYS A 355 1.63 -2.12 -24.45
N VAL A 356 2.61 -2.56 -23.67
CA VAL A 356 2.79 -3.97 -23.28
C VAL A 356 2.87 -4.10 -21.76
N CYS A 357 2.20 -5.09 -21.19
CA CYS A 357 2.33 -5.39 -19.77
C CYS A 357 3.71 -5.98 -19.48
N VAL A 358 4.46 -5.32 -18.61
CA VAL A 358 5.76 -5.80 -18.10
C VAL A 358 5.68 -5.97 -16.59
N SER A 359 6.49 -6.87 -16.02
CA SER A 359 6.57 -7.01 -14.57
C SER A 359 7.37 -5.86 -13.98
N THR A 360 6.92 -5.34 -12.84
CA THR A 360 7.65 -4.39 -11.99
C THR A 360 8.33 -5.06 -10.80
N TRP A 361 8.09 -6.37 -10.63
CA TRP A 361 8.67 -7.23 -9.61
C TRP A 361 9.31 -8.45 -10.27
N CYS A 362 10.60 -8.38 -10.57
CA CYS A 362 11.34 -9.44 -11.22
C CYS A 362 11.83 -10.47 -10.18
N ARG A 363 11.75 -11.76 -10.54
CA ARG A 363 12.39 -12.85 -9.82
C ARG A 363 13.75 -13.11 -10.45
#